data_AF-A0A4Q3DT91-F1
#
_entry.id   AF-A0A4Q3DT91-F1
#
_cell.length_a   1.000
_cell.length_b   1.000
_cell.length_c   1.000
_cell.angle_alpha   90.00
_cell.angle_beta   90.00
_cell.angle_gamma   90.00
#
_symmetry.space_group_name_H-M   'P 1'
#
loop_
_entity.id
_entity.type
_entity.pdbx_description
1 polymer ?
#
loop_
_entity_poly.entity_id
_entity_poly.type
_entity_poly.pdbx_seq_one_letter_code
_entity_poly.pdbx_strand_id
1 'polypeptide(L)'
;MLIIIEVALALILVGGVVSYMTRGRQQAARGAMIDRRVDAYIETIRREGSNKELVAMSDNELRDLLMSSAHNLKVQRDRRLYLLFGGVLVGLIGAILVATEEGTRGFGIALVVAALVLYGINEFLGRQMIGPLEAKGIDVERLRVE
;
A
#
# COMPACT_ATOMS: atom_id res chain seq x y z
N MET A 1 -23.13 -26.17 6.30
CA MET A 1 -21.76 -25.77 6.72
C MET A 1 -20.91 -25.32 5.53
N LEU A 2 -20.80 -26.11 4.46
CA LEU A 2 -20.16 -25.70 3.19
C LEU A 2 -20.69 -24.38 2.62
N ILE A 3 -22.02 -24.23 2.58
CA ILE A 3 -22.69 -23.06 1.98
C ILE A 3 -22.32 -21.73 2.66
N ILE A 4 -22.15 -21.69 3.98
CA ILE A 4 -21.82 -20.44 4.70
C ILE A 4 -20.35 -20.07 4.46
N ILE A 5 -19.46 -21.08 4.41
CA ILE A 5 -18.05 -20.88 4.10
C ILE A 5 -17.90 -20.38 2.66
N GLU A 6 -18.60 -20.99 1.70
CA GLU A 6 -18.61 -20.57 0.29
C GLU A 6 -19.17 -19.17 0.09
N VAL A 7 -20.25 -18.80 0.79
CA VAL A 7 -20.84 -17.45 0.70
C VAL A 7 -19.92 -16.41 1.33
N ALA A 8 -19.28 -16.71 2.47
CA ALA A 8 -18.30 -15.80 3.07
C ALA A 8 -17.06 -15.62 2.18
N LEU A 9 -16.59 -16.71 1.57
CA LEU A 9 -15.52 -16.70 0.56
C LEU A 9 -15.88 -15.83 -0.63
N ALA A 10 -17.07 -16.04 -1.20
CA ALA A 10 -17.56 -15.28 -2.33
C ALA A 10 -17.67 -13.78 -1.99
N LEU A 11 -18.13 -13.44 -0.79
CA LEU A 11 -18.24 -12.04 -0.36
C LEU A 11 -16.88 -11.38 -0.13
N ILE A 12 -15.88 -12.10 0.40
CA ILE A 12 -14.50 -11.59 0.53
C ILE A 12 -13.87 -11.38 -0.84
N LEU A 13 -14.09 -12.32 -1.77
CA LEU A 13 -13.55 -12.26 -3.12
C LEU A 13 -14.21 -11.12 -3.91
N VAL A 14 -15.53 -11.00 -3.85
CA VAL A 14 -16.29 -9.92 -4.48
C VAL A 14 -15.96 -8.57 -3.85
N GLY A 15 -15.92 -8.47 -2.52
CA GLY A 15 -15.55 -7.24 -1.82
C GLY A 15 -14.13 -6.79 -2.14
N GLY A 16 -13.19 -7.74 -2.22
CA GLY A 16 -11.81 -7.49 -2.64
C GLY A 16 -11.71 -7.04 -4.09
N VAL A 17 -12.42 -7.68 -5.01
CA VAL A 17 -12.46 -7.32 -6.44
C VAL A 17 -13.13 -5.96 -6.67
N VAL A 18 -14.25 -5.66 -5.99
CA VAL A 18 -14.94 -4.37 -6.09
C VAL A 18 -14.10 -3.25 -5.51
N SER A 19 -13.45 -3.46 -4.35
CA SER A 19 -12.52 -2.50 -3.75
C SER A 19 -11.33 -2.23 -4.67
N TYR A 20 -10.81 -3.28 -5.31
CA TYR A 20 -9.74 -3.17 -6.28
C TYR A 20 -10.16 -2.40 -7.55
N MET A 21 -11.34 -2.69 -8.12
CA MET A 21 -11.84 -2.05 -9.36
C MET A 21 -12.25 -0.58 -9.16
N THR A 22 -12.84 -0.23 -8.01
CA THR A 22 -13.32 1.13 -7.74
C THR A 22 -12.18 2.11 -7.43
N ARG A 23 -11.00 1.60 -7.04
CA ARG A 23 -9.85 2.39 -6.61
C ARG A 23 -9.19 3.21 -7.72
N GLY A 24 -9.13 2.68 -8.95
CA GLY A 24 -8.53 3.38 -10.10
C GLY A 24 -9.22 4.71 -10.42
N ARG A 25 -10.56 4.77 -10.23
CA ARG A 25 -11.36 5.99 -10.43
C ARG A 25 -11.06 7.07 -9.39
N GLN A 26 -10.84 6.67 -8.13
CA GLN A 26 -10.45 7.60 -7.06
C GLN A 26 -9.01 8.12 -7.23
N GLN A 27 -8.12 7.32 -7.82
CA GLN A 27 -6.73 7.73 -8.04
C GLN A 27 -6.55 8.71 -9.20
N ALA A 28 -7.39 8.67 -10.25
CA ALA A 28 -7.29 9.59 -11.38
C ALA A 28 -7.61 11.04 -10.97
N ALA A 29 -8.59 11.24 -10.08
CA ALA A 29 -8.93 12.55 -9.52
C ALA A 29 -7.79 13.18 -8.67
N ARG A 30 -6.85 12.35 -8.19
CA ARG A 30 -5.74 12.76 -7.30
C ARG A 30 -4.51 13.26 -8.04
N GLY A 31 -4.35 12.94 -9.32
CA GLY A 31 -3.16 13.30 -10.10
C GLY A 31 -2.92 14.83 -10.14
N ALA A 32 -3.96 15.61 -10.37
CA ALA A 32 -3.88 17.08 -10.38
C ALA A 32 -3.61 17.70 -9.00
N MET A 33 -3.83 16.96 -7.91
CA MET A 33 -3.51 17.42 -6.56
C MET A 33 -2.04 17.16 -6.18
N ILE A 34 -1.35 16.24 -6.86
CA ILE A 34 0.07 15.93 -6.58
C ILE A 34 0.94 17.13 -6.94
N ASP A 35 0.78 17.72 -8.13
CA ASP A 35 1.56 18.89 -8.56
C ASP A 35 1.44 20.05 -7.56
N ARG A 36 0.22 20.39 -7.16
CA ARG A 36 -0.02 21.48 -6.18
C ARG A 36 0.61 21.20 -4.82
N ARG A 37 0.63 19.94 -4.39
CA ARG A 37 1.27 19.54 -3.12
C ARG A 37 2.79 19.57 -3.21
N VAL A 38 3.36 19.20 -4.35
CA VAL A 38 4.81 19.31 -4.57
C VAL A 38 5.24 20.77 -4.48
N ASP A 39 4.53 21.68 -5.16
CA ASP A 39 4.86 23.11 -5.12
C ASP A 39 4.74 23.66 -3.68
N ALA A 40 3.67 23.32 -2.94
CA ALA A 40 3.52 23.71 -1.53
C ALA A 40 4.61 23.10 -0.61
N TYR A 41 5.09 21.91 -0.93
CA TYR A 41 6.13 21.26 -0.15
C TYR A 41 7.51 21.87 -0.40
N ILE A 42 7.81 22.26 -1.65
CA ILE A 42 9.01 23.06 -1.99
C ILE A 42 9.05 24.33 -1.13
N GLU A 43 7.94 25.08 -1.11
CA GLU A 43 7.85 26.31 -0.31
C GLU A 43 8.11 26.04 1.19
N THR A 44 7.58 24.92 1.71
CA THR A 44 7.82 24.55 3.10
C THR A 44 9.28 24.17 3.36
N ILE A 45 9.92 23.39 2.48
CA ILE A 45 11.34 23.03 2.60
C ILE A 45 12.21 24.30 2.61
N ARG A 46 11.90 25.27 1.75
CA ARG A 46 12.60 26.57 1.70
C ARG A 46 12.40 27.37 2.99
N ARG A 47 11.19 27.35 3.56
CA ARG A 47 10.86 28.10 4.79
C ARG A 47 11.45 27.47 6.05
N GLU A 48 11.33 26.16 6.20
CA GLU A 48 11.75 25.43 7.40
C GLU A 48 13.24 25.09 7.39
N GLY A 49 13.85 24.98 6.20
CA GLY A 49 15.28 24.68 6.06
C GLY A 49 15.69 23.33 6.65
N SER A 50 14.75 22.39 6.77
CA SER A 50 14.90 21.18 7.60
C SER A 50 16.00 20.23 7.12
N ASN A 51 16.26 20.18 5.81
CA ASN A 51 17.34 19.39 5.22
C ASN A 51 18.23 20.26 4.33
N LYS A 52 19.50 20.42 4.72
CA LYS A 52 20.50 21.22 3.99
C LYS A 52 20.73 20.73 2.56
N GLU A 53 20.63 19.42 2.32
CA GLU A 53 20.80 18.84 0.99
C GLU A 53 19.63 19.23 0.08
N LEU A 54 18.39 19.09 0.56
CA LEU A 54 17.20 19.51 -0.19
C LEU A 54 17.16 21.03 -0.43
N VAL A 55 17.63 21.82 0.54
CA VAL A 55 17.71 23.28 0.42
C VAL A 55 18.81 23.71 -0.56
N ALA A 56 19.87 22.92 -0.73
CA ALA A 56 20.94 23.23 -1.69
C ALA A 56 20.55 22.95 -3.14
N MET A 57 19.53 22.12 -3.39
CA MET A 57 19.05 21.79 -4.74
C MET A 57 18.37 22.99 -5.42
N SER A 58 18.48 23.08 -6.75
CA SER A 58 17.67 24.04 -7.52
C SER A 58 16.19 23.67 -7.49
N ASP A 59 15.30 24.64 -7.73
CA ASP A 59 13.84 24.39 -7.67
C ASP A 59 13.40 23.31 -8.67
N ASN A 60 14.02 23.25 -9.85
CA ASN A 60 13.74 22.23 -10.85
C ASN A 60 14.18 20.84 -10.39
N GLU A 61 15.40 20.71 -9.85
CA GLU A 61 15.90 19.43 -9.35
C GLU A 61 15.10 18.93 -8.15
N LEU A 62 14.70 19.83 -7.24
CA LEU A 62 13.87 19.49 -6.09
C LEU A 62 12.47 19.04 -6.54
N ARG A 63 11.87 19.75 -7.50
CA ARG A 63 10.57 19.38 -8.07
C ARG A 63 10.61 18.01 -8.73
N ASP A 64 11.62 17.73 -9.54
CA ASP A 64 11.79 16.43 -10.21
C ASP A 64 12.00 15.30 -9.20
N LEU A 65 12.79 15.53 -8.15
CA LEU A 65 12.99 14.56 -7.06
C LEU A 65 11.67 14.25 -6.34
N LEU A 66 10.90 15.28 -5.96
CA LEU A 66 9.64 15.11 -5.24
C LEU A 66 8.57 14.44 -6.12
N MET A 67 8.49 14.82 -7.40
CA MET A 67 7.59 14.19 -8.38
C MET A 67 7.93 12.72 -8.61
N SER A 68 9.21 12.41 -8.80
CA SER A 68 9.69 11.03 -8.94
C SER A 68 9.42 10.21 -7.66
N SER A 69 9.63 10.83 -6.49
CA SER A 69 9.36 10.20 -5.19
C SER A 69 7.87 9.91 -4.98
N ALA A 70 6.99 10.86 -5.30
CA ALA A 70 5.55 10.69 -5.23
C ALA A 70 5.06 9.60 -6.21
N HIS A 71 5.62 9.57 -7.42
CA HIS A 71 5.31 8.53 -8.40
C HIS A 71 5.76 7.15 -7.92
N ASN A 72 7.00 7.02 -7.44
CA ASN A 72 7.53 5.77 -6.93
C ASN A 72 6.75 5.28 -5.70
N LEU A 73 6.38 6.18 -4.79
CA LEU A 73 5.53 5.86 -3.64
C LEU A 73 4.18 5.29 -4.06
N LYS A 74 3.56 5.87 -5.10
CA LYS A 74 2.32 5.36 -5.67
C LYS A 74 2.51 3.96 -6.24
N VAL A 75 3.53 3.74 -7.06
CA VAL A 75 3.81 2.43 -7.69
C VAL A 75 4.08 1.37 -6.63
N GLN A 76 4.88 1.66 -5.60
CA GLN A 76 5.14 0.73 -4.51
C GLN A 76 3.89 0.42 -3.69
N ARG A 77 3.04 1.42 -3.42
CA ARG A 77 1.76 1.22 -2.74
C ARG A 77 0.84 0.31 -3.53
N ASP A 78 0.76 0.52 -4.85
CA ASP A 78 -0.07 -0.32 -5.73
C ASP A 78 0.48 -1.75 -5.76
N ARG A 79 1.80 -1.93 -5.93
CA ARG A 79 2.47 -3.25 -5.88
C ARG A 79 2.23 -3.97 -4.56
N ARG A 80 2.35 -3.26 -3.42
CA ARG A 80 2.03 -3.80 -2.09
C ARG A 80 0.60 -4.33 -2.04
N LEU A 81 -0.36 -3.58 -2.58
CA LEU A 81 -1.75 -4.01 -2.60
C LEU A 81 -1.94 -5.29 -3.40
N TYR A 82 -1.35 -5.40 -4.59
CA TYR A 82 -1.41 -6.63 -5.39
C TYR A 82 -0.83 -7.84 -4.66
N LEU A 83 0.32 -7.67 -4.00
CA LEU A 83 0.96 -8.73 -3.23
C LEU A 83 0.09 -9.18 -2.06
N LEU A 84 -0.52 -8.24 -1.33
CA LEU A 84 -1.41 -8.56 -0.21
C LEU A 84 -2.68 -9.25 -0.70
N PHE A 85 -3.27 -8.77 -1.80
CA PHE A 85 -4.45 -9.40 -2.39
C PHE A 85 -4.15 -10.83 -2.87
N GLY A 86 -3.06 -11.01 -3.62
CA GLY A 86 -2.60 -12.34 -4.03
C GLY A 86 -2.32 -13.25 -2.84
N GLY A 87 -1.71 -12.71 -1.78
CA GLY A 87 -1.47 -13.44 -0.54
C GLY A 87 -2.76 -13.86 0.19
N VAL A 88 -3.81 -13.04 0.18
CA VAL A 88 -5.14 -13.42 0.70
C VAL A 88 -5.70 -14.60 -0.09
N LEU A 89 -5.64 -14.56 -1.42
CA LEU A 89 -6.12 -15.67 -2.26
C LEU A 89 -5.36 -16.97 -1.97
N VAL A 90 -4.02 -16.91 -1.93
CA VAL A 90 -3.19 -18.09 -1.65
C VAL A 90 -3.43 -18.63 -0.23
N GLY A 91 -3.50 -17.75 0.77
CA GLY A 91 -3.78 -18.15 2.15
C GLY A 91 -5.15 -18.81 2.31
N LEU A 92 -6.14 -18.32 1.57
CA LEU A 92 -7.49 -18.86 1.59
C LEU A 92 -7.59 -20.23 0.90
N ILE A 93 -6.94 -20.41 -0.25
CA ILE A 93 -6.82 -21.72 -0.91
C ILE A 93 -6.12 -22.71 0.01
N GLY A 94 -5.01 -22.31 0.64
CA GLY A 94 -4.30 -23.13 1.62
C GLY A 94 -5.19 -23.53 2.80
N ALA A 95 -5.96 -22.60 3.35
CA ALA A 95 -6.90 -22.91 4.43
C ALA A 95 -7.99 -23.91 4.00
N ILE A 96 -8.53 -23.79 2.79
CA ILE A 96 -9.51 -24.76 2.25
C ILE A 96 -8.89 -26.14 2.15
N LEU A 97 -7.66 -26.27 1.65
CA LEU A 97 -6.97 -27.56 1.55
C LEU A 97 -6.80 -28.21 2.92
N VAL A 98 -6.33 -27.45 3.92
CA VAL A 98 -6.22 -27.94 5.31
C VAL A 98 -7.58 -28.34 5.87
N ALA A 99 -8.65 -27.62 5.52
CA ALA A 99 -10.01 -27.96 5.93
C ALA A 99 -10.47 -29.35 5.44
N THR A 100 -9.95 -29.83 4.31
CA THR A 100 -10.31 -31.15 3.78
C THR A 100 -9.75 -32.30 4.62
N GLU A 101 -8.65 -32.08 5.33
CA GLU A 101 -7.98 -33.08 6.15
C GLU A 101 -8.36 -32.96 7.63
N GLU A 102 -8.40 -31.73 8.16
CA GLU A 102 -8.56 -31.46 9.60
C GLU A 102 -9.91 -30.82 9.96
N GLY A 103 -10.81 -30.65 8.99
CA GLY A 103 -12.11 -30.03 9.19
C GLY A 103 -12.02 -28.55 9.57
N THR A 104 -13.02 -28.06 10.32
CA THR A 104 -13.15 -26.64 10.67
C THR A 104 -12.03 -26.12 11.56
N ARG A 105 -11.45 -26.98 12.40
CA ARG A 105 -10.35 -26.61 13.29
C ARG A 105 -9.09 -26.26 12.50
N GLY A 106 -8.70 -27.13 11.56
CA GLY A 106 -7.55 -26.88 10.70
C GLY A 106 -7.75 -25.66 9.79
N PHE A 107 -8.95 -25.48 9.25
CA PHE A 107 -9.32 -24.27 8.51
C PHE A 107 -9.08 -22.99 9.32
N GLY A 108 -9.58 -22.95 10.56
CA GLY A 108 -9.43 -21.80 11.44
C GLY A 108 -7.97 -21.50 11.78
N ILE A 109 -7.18 -22.53 12.07
CA ILE A 109 -5.75 -22.40 12.34
C ILE A 109 -5.02 -21.86 11.10
N ALA A 110 -5.29 -22.42 9.92
CA ALA A 110 -4.67 -21.99 8.68
C ALA A 110 -5.00 -20.53 8.34
N LEU A 111 -6.24 -20.08 8.58
CA LEU A 111 -6.61 -18.67 8.42
C LEU A 111 -5.83 -17.74 9.37
N VAL A 112 -5.67 -18.12 10.64
CA VAL A 112 -4.90 -17.32 11.61
C VAL A 112 -3.44 -17.23 11.18
N VAL A 113 -2.84 -18.34 10.76
CA VAL A 113 -1.46 -18.36 10.25
C VAL A 113 -1.33 -17.47 9.00
N ALA A 114 -2.24 -17.59 8.04
CA ALA A 114 -2.24 -16.76 6.84
C ALA A 114 -2.37 -15.26 7.19
N ALA A 115 -3.25 -14.90 8.13
CA ALA A 115 -3.41 -13.53 8.58
C ALA A 115 -2.12 -12.97 9.23
N LEU A 116 -1.44 -13.76 10.06
CA LEU A 116 -0.16 -13.37 10.68
C LEU A 116 0.93 -13.15 9.64
N VAL A 117 1.05 -14.05 8.66
CA VAL A 117 2.01 -13.90 7.56
C VAL A 117 1.72 -12.66 6.73
N LEU A 118 0.45 -12.45 6.36
CA LEU A 118 0.05 -11.27 5.58
C LEU A 118 0.27 -9.97 6.35
N TYR A 119 0.04 -9.97 7.67
CA TYR A 119 0.37 -8.84 8.53
C TYR A 119 1.87 -8.54 8.50
N GLY A 120 2.72 -9.55 8.65
CA GLY A 120 4.18 -9.41 8.58
C GLY A 120 4.64 -8.86 7.22
N ILE A 121 4.10 -9.38 6.11
CA ILE A 121 4.37 -8.88 4.76
C ILE A 121 3.91 -7.42 4.62
N ASN A 122 2.71 -7.10 5.09
CA ASN A 122 2.14 -5.77 5.03
C ASN A 122 3.02 -4.73 5.75
N GLU A 123 3.50 -5.08 6.93
CA GLU A 123 4.37 -4.25 7.77
C GLU A 123 5.75 -4.08 7.12
N PHE A 124 6.37 -5.17 6.68
CA PHE A 124 7.67 -5.15 6.02
C PHE A 124 7.67 -4.28 4.74
N LEU A 125 6.67 -4.47 3.88
CA LEU A 125 6.50 -3.66 2.67
C LEU A 125 6.20 -2.18 2.99
N GLY A 126 5.49 -1.92 4.09
CA GLY A 126 5.26 -0.56 4.59
C GLY A 126 6.56 0.15 4.93
N ARG A 127 7.44 -0.49 5.70
CA ARG A 127 8.73 0.08 6.08
C ARG A 127 9.67 0.27 4.89
N GLN A 128 9.76 -0.71 3.99
CA GLN A 128 10.62 -0.60 2.80
C GLN A 128 10.22 0.56 1.89
N MET A 129 8.93 0.89 1.84
CA MET A 129 8.43 1.97 1.00
C MET A 129 8.76 3.36 1.56
N ILE A 130 8.79 3.50 2.88
CA ILE A 130 8.97 4.78 3.58
C ILE A 130 10.45 5.06 3.86
N GLY A 131 11.22 4.06 4.27
CA GLY A 131 12.61 4.22 4.72
C GLY A 131 13.54 4.99 3.75
N PRO A 132 13.51 4.73 2.43
CA PRO A 132 14.33 5.48 1.47
C PRO A 132 13.98 6.98 1.36
N LEU A 133 12.74 7.37 1.66
CA LEU A 133 12.29 8.75 1.63
C LEU A 133 12.66 9.47 2.93
N GLU A 134 12.45 8.81 4.07
CA GLU A 134 12.90 9.31 5.38
C GLU A 134 14.43 9.49 5.43
N ALA A 135 15.19 8.57 4.83
CA ALA A 135 16.64 8.69 4.72
C ALA A 135 17.10 9.92 3.92
N LYS A 136 16.25 10.43 3.02
CA LYS A 136 16.48 11.67 2.27
C LYS A 136 15.88 12.90 2.96
N GLY A 137 15.34 12.76 4.17
CA GLY A 137 14.64 13.82 4.90
C GLY A 137 13.33 14.27 4.23
N ILE A 138 12.74 13.42 3.39
CA ILE A 138 11.47 13.69 2.70
C ILE A 138 10.32 13.20 3.60
N ASP A 139 9.44 14.12 3.95
CA ASP A 139 8.21 13.85 4.69
C ASP A 139 7.16 13.22 3.76
N VAL A 140 6.91 11.93 3.99
CA VAL A 140 6.01 11.12 3.16
C VAL A 140 4.54 11.52 3.34
N GLU A 141 4.16 12.06 4.50
CA GLU A 141 2.77 12.47 4.76
C GLU A 141 2.40 13.68 3.91
N ARG A 142 3.35 14.59 3.67
CA ARG A 142 3.17 15.75 2.80
C ARG A 142 3.01 15.38 1.33
N LEU A 143 3.65 14.28 0.91
CA LEU A 143 3.54 13.73 -0.44
C LEU A 143 2.32 12.83 -0.66
N ARG A 144 1.66 12.35 0.40
CA ARG A 144 0.49 11.48 0.29
C ARG A 144 -0.75 12.24 -0.19
N VAL A 145 -1.50 11.60 -1.09
CA VAL A 145 -2.85 12.03 -1.46
C VAL A 145 -3.85 11.00 -0.91
N GLU A 146 -4.49 11.37 0.20
CA GLU A 146 -5.58 10.60 0.82
C GLU A 146 -6.88 10.60 0.03
#